data_AF-A0A8D7ZV56-F1
#
_entry.id   AF-A0A8D7ZV56-F1
#
_cell.length_a   1.000
_cell.length_b   1.000
_cell.length_c   1.000
_cell.angle_alpha   90.00
_cell.angle_beta   90.00
_cell.angle_gamma   90.00
#
_symmetry.space_group_name_H-M   'P 1'
#
loop_
_entity.id
_entity.type
_entity.pdbx_description
1 polymer ?
#
loop_
_entity_poly.entity_id
_entity_poly.type
_entity_poly.pdbx_seq_one_letter_code
_entity_poly.pdbx_strand_id
1 'polypeptide(L)'
;MDAAECDKLSDGIASPLWMFWKRRRYTVVLMTFLGYFNVYSLRVNLSVAIVAMTEPRVIISSNGTVSYQPQFDWSSSVQGYVLSSFFYGYLLTQVLGGYMSNRFGGTNVSVR
;
A
#
# COMPACT_ATOMS: atom_id res chain seq x y z
N MET A 1 3.56 -29.01 49.64
CA MET A 1 3.05 -27.94 48.75
C MET A 1 3.90 -28.05 47.49
N ASP A 2 3.45 -28.96 46.65
CA ASP A 2 4.28 -29.66 45.68
C ASP A 2 4.14 -28.98 44.31
N ALA A 3 5.26 -28.83 43.61
CA ALA A 3 5.34 -28.10 42.34
C ALA A 3 4.40 -28.64 41.25
N ALA A 4 3.95 -29.89 41.38
CA ALA A 4 2.98 -30.52 40.48
C ALA A 4 1.54 -29.94 40.60
N GLU A 5 1.19 -29.34 41.74
CA GLU A 5 -0.14 -28.73 41.95
C GLU A 5 -0.19 -27.28 41.46
N CYS A 6 0.97 -26.59 41.42
CA CYS A 6 1.11 -25.24 40.86
C CYS A 6 0.98 -25.22 39.33
N ASP A 7 1.42 -26.29 38.65
CA ASP A 7 1.30 -26.46 37.19
C ASP A 7 -0.17 -26.62 36.76
N LYS A 8 -0.95 -27.41 37.51
CA LYS A 8 -2.40 -27.62 37.28
C LYS A 8 -3.25 -26.36 37.44
N LEU A 9 -2.80 -25.40 38.26
CA LEU A 9 -3.49 -24.11 38.45
C LEU A 9 -3.16 -23.10 37.36
N SER A 10 -2.05 -23.27 36.62
CA SER A 10 -1.66 -22.41 35.50
C SER A 10 -2.35 -22.77 34.18
N ASP A 11 -2.94 -23.97 34.07
CA ASP A 11 -3.49 -24.51 32.81
C ASP A 11 -4.97 -24.16 32.54
N GLY A 12 -5.62 -23.39 33.41
CA GLY A 12 -7.07 -23.10 33.32
C GLY A 12 -7.48 -21.95 32.40
N ILE A 13 -6.55 -21.19 31.83
CA ILE A 13 -6.84 -20.14 30.85
C ILE A 13 -5.84 -20.32 29.71
N ALA A 14 -6.27 -21.09 28.69
CA ALA A 14 -5.63 -21.08 27.38
C ALA A 14 -5.36 -19.62 27.02
N SER A 15 -4.08 -19.28 26.78
CA SER A 15 -3.69 -17.93 26.39
C SER A 15 -4.69 -17.44 25.35
N PRO A 16 -5.50 -16.42 25.66
CA PRO A 16 -6.69 -16.16 24.89
C PRO A 16 -6.29 -15.84 23.44
N LEU A 17 -7.10 -16.26 22.46
CA LEU A 17 -6.81 -16.10 21.03
C LEU A 17 -6.49 -14.65 20.62
N TRP A 18 -6.68 -13.64 21.48
CA TRP A 18 -6.21 -12.27 21.28
C TRP A 18 -4.69 -12.06 21.50
N MET A 19 -3.97 -13.06 22.01
CA MET A 19 -2.52 -13.02 22.22
C MET A 19 -1.69 -13.40 20.99
N PHE A 20 -2.24 -13.31 19.76
CA PHE A 20 -1.41 -13.28 18.54
C PHE A 20 -0.36 -12.16 18.58
N TRP A 21 -0.61 -11.11 19.37
CA TRP A 21 0.32 -10.02 19.69
C TRP A 21 1.60 -10.44 20.45
N LYS A 22 1.73 -11.68 20.95
CA LYS A 22 3.00 -12.21 21.50
C LYS A 22 4.05 -12.41 20.38
N ARG A 23 3.60 -12.61 19.12
CA ARG A 23 4.43 -12.59 17.90
C ARG A 23 4.39 -11.23 17.18
N ARG A 24 4.32 -10.13 17.94
CA ARG A 24 4.31 -8.72 17.48
C ARG A 24 5.25 -8.42 16.29
N ARG A 25 6.44 -9.02 16.28
CA ARG A 25 7.44 -8.86 15.22
C ARG A 25 6.96 -9.37 13.84
N TYR A 26 6.31 -10.53 13.80
CA TYR A 26 5.82 -11.11 12.55
C TYR A 26 4.63 -10.33 11.99
N THR A 27 3.76 -9.79 12.85
CA THR A 27 2.63 -8.96 12.43
C THR A 27 3.09 -7.64 11.81
N VAL A 28 4.11 -6.98 12.38
CA VAL A 28 4.70 -5.76 11.82
C VAL A 28 5.39 -6.05 10.49
N VAL A 29 6.20 -7.11 10.41
CA VAL A 29 6.85 -7.52 9.16
C VAL A 29 5.82 -7.83 8.08
N LEU A 30 4.73 -8.53 8.42
CA LEU A 30 3.64 -8.81 7.48
C LEU A 30 2.95 -7.51 7.02
N MET A 31 2.69 -6.56 7.91
CA MET A 31 2.11 -5.26 7.56
C MET A 31 3.01 -4.44 6.64
N THR A 32 4.31 -4.37 6.94
CA THR A 32 5.27 -3.65 6.09
C THR A 32 5.43 -4.33 4.74
N PHE A 33 5.47 -5.66 4.71
CA PHE A 33 5.54 -6.43 3.47
C PHE A 33 4.31 -6.22 2.59
N LEU A 34 3.10 -6.32 3.15
CA LEU A 34 1.85 -6.09 2.43
C LEU A 34 1.72 -4.64 1.96
N GLY A 35 2.12 -3.67 2.79
CA GLY A 35 2.13 -2.26 2.42
C GLY A 35 3.08 -1.97 1.26
N TYR A 36 4.28 -2.54 1.30
CA TYR A 36 5.25 -2.41 0.22
C TYR A 36 4.78 -3.06 -1.09
N PHE A 37 4.17 -4.25 -0.99
CA PHE A 37 3.56 -4.93 -2.13
C PHE A 37 2.44 -4.09 -2.77
N ASN A 38 1.52 -3.54 -1.96
CA ASN A 38 0.41 -2.73 -2.45
C ASN A 38 0.89 -1.48 -3.21
N VAL A 39 1.88 -0.77 -2.65
CA VAL A 39 2.49 0.41 -3.30
C VAL A 39 3.14 0.04 -4.63
N TYR A 40 3.86 -1.09 -4.67
CA TYR A 40 4.48 -1.56 -5.91
C TYR A 40 3.44 -1.87 -6.98
N SER A 41 2.36 -2.57 -6.63
CA SER A 41 1.25 -2.86 -7.57
C SER A 41 0.57 -1.59 -8.08
N LEU A 42 0.32 -0.60 -7.22
CA LEU A 42 -0.32 0.65 -7.63
C LEU A 42 0.55 1.43 -8.62
N ARG A 43 1.87 1.45 -8.43
CA ARG A 43 2.82 2.07 -9.37
C ARG A 43 2.80 1.40 -10.75
N VAL A 44 2.72 0.07 -10.79
CA VAL A 44 2.63 -0.69 -12.05
C VAL A 44 1.28 -0.47 -12.73
N ASN A 45 0.18 -0.56 -11.99
CA ASN A 45 -1.16 -0.38 -12.54
C ASN A 45 -1.36 1.02 -13.14
N LEU A 46 -0.80 2.08 -12.51
CA LEU A 46 -0.83 3.44 -13.04
C LEU A 46 -0.12 3.54 -14.41
N SER A 47 1.06 2.93 -14.52
CA SER A 47 1.83 2.94 -15.78
C SER A 47 1.19 2.11 -16.89
N VAL A 48 0.43 1.06 -16.56
CA VAL A 48 -0.30 0.26 -17.56
C VAL A 48 -1.60 0.95 -17.96
N ALA A 49 -2.32 1.54 -17.00
CA ALA A 49 -3.57 2.25 -17.24
C ALA A 49 -3.40 3.40 -18.23
N ILE A 50 -2.30 4.16 -18.14
CA ILE A 50 -2.06 5.29 -19.05
C ILE A 50 -1.82 4.84 -20.50
N VAL A 51 -1.17 3.69 -20.69
CA VAL A 51 -0.99 3.08 -22.02
C VAL A 51 -2.34 2.62 -22.56
N ALA A 52 -3.13 1.91 -21.75
CA ALA A 52 -4.45 1.44 -22.15
C ALA A 52 -5.44 2.57 -22.49
N MET A 53 -5.32 3.73 -21.83
CA MET A 53 -6.16 4.91 -22.12
C MET A 53 -5.75 5.67 -23.40
N THR A 54 -4.52 5.46 -23.87
CA THR A 54 -3.95 6.20 -25.01
C THR A 54 -3.80 5.32 -26.26
N GLU A 55 -4.11 4.03 -26.14
CA GLU A 55 -4.11 3.10 -27.25
C GLU A 55 -5.23 3.44 -28.26
N PRO A 56 -4.91 3.58 -29.56
CA PRO A 56 -5.90 3.87 -30.58
C PRO A 56 -6.83 2.67 -30.77
N ARG A 57 -8.13 2.87 -30.53
CA ARG A 57 -9.12 1.80 -30.71
C ARG A 57 -9.64 1.79 -32.14
N VAL A 58 -9.81 0.60 -32.68
CA VAL A 58 -10.41 0.41 -34.00
C VAL A 58 -11.92 0.58 -33.87
N ILE A 59 -12.47 1.61 -34.52
CA ILE A 59 -13.92 1.84 -34.58
C ILE A 59 -14.37 1.49 -35.99
N ILE A 60 -15.12 0.39 -36.12
CA ILE A 60 -15.73 -0.02 -37.39
C ILE A 60 -17.04 0.75 -37.52
N SER A 61 -17.08 1.72 -38.43
CA SER A 61 -18.33 2.44 -38.74
C SER A 61 -19.20 1.58 -39.66
N SER A 62 -20.53 1.72 -39.60
CA SER A 62 -21.45 0.90 -40.41
C SER A 62 -21.29 1.07 -41.94
N ASN A 63 -20.50 2.06 -42.37
CA ASN A 63 -20.10 2.30 -43.76
C ASN A 63 -18.89 1.45 -44.20
N GLY A 64 -18.38 0.55 -43.35
CA GLY A 64 -17.21 -0.30 -43.66
C GLY A 64 -15.86 0.40 -43.57
N THR A 65 -15.82 1.66 -43.13
CA THR A 65 -14.57 2.40 -42.90
C THR A 65 -13.99 2.07 -41.52
N VAL A 66 -12.69 1.76 -41.50
CA VAL A 66 -11.91 1.49 -40.29
C VAL A 66 -11.25 2.79 -39.85
N SER A 67 -11.72 3.40 -38.76
CA SER A 67 -11.07 4.57 -38.17
C SER A 67 -10.32 4.19 -36.89
N TYR A 68 -9.10 4.68 -36.75
CA TYR A 68 -8.29 4.56 -35.54
C TYR A 68 -8.45 5.85 -34.75
N GLN A 69 -9.25 5.82 -33.69
CA GLN A 69 -9.41 6.99 -32.82
C GLN A 69 -9.06 6.60 -31.38
N PRO A 70 -8.17 7.33 -30.69
CA PRO A 70 -7.95 7.11 -29.27
C PRO A 70 -9.23 7.40 -28.47
N GLN A 71 -9.43 6.70 -27.34
CA GLN A 71 -10.53 7.01 -26.41
C GLN A 71 -10.33 8.41 -25.78
N PHE A 72 -9.08 8.83 -25.62
CA PHE A 72 -8.66 10.16 -25.18
C PHE A 72 -7.43 10.60 -26.00
N ASP A 73 -7.49 11.77 -26.65
CA ASP A 73 -6.34 12.40 -27.35
C ASP A 73 -5.33 13.00 -26.34
N TRP A 74 -4.93 12.21 -25.34
CA TRP A 74 -3.91 12.62 -24.39
C TRP A 74 -2.54 12.59 -25.08
N SER A 75 -2.11 13.77 -25.53
CA SER A 75 -0.74 14.03 -25.98
C SER A 75 0.28 13.50 -24.95
N SER A 76 1.43 13.02 -25.43
CA SER A 76 2.50 12.49 -24.58
C SER A 76 2.91 13.44 -23.45
N SER A 77 2.75 14.75 -23.64
CA SER A 77 2.96 15.76 -22.59
C SER A 77 1.97 15.61 -21.42
N VAL A 78 0.69 15.40 -21.71
CA VAL A 78 -0.36 15.20 -20.69
C VAL A 78 -0.10 13.92 -19.90
N GLN A 79 0.35 12.87 -20.59
CA GLN A 79 0.72 11.62 -19.93
C GLN A 79 1.89 11.83 -18.94
N GLY A 80 2.89 12.62 -19.36
CA GLY A 80 4.01 13.03 -18.50
C GLY A 80 3.58 13.87 -17.30
N TYR A 81 2.59 14.76 -17.43
CA TYR A 81 2.04 15.53 -16.32
C TYR A 81 1.32 14.64 -15.29
N VAL A 82 0.56 13.64 -15.75
CA VAL A 82 -0.10 12.67 -14.85
C VAL A 82 0.95 11.83 -14.12
N LEU A 83 1.95 11.31 -14.84
CA LEU A 83 3.03 10.53 -14.23
C LEU A 83 3.82 11.35 -13.18
N SER A 84 4.20 12.58 -13.52
CA SER A 84 4.97 13.45 -12.63
C SER A 84 4.16 13.88 -11.40
N SER A 85 2.88 14.24 -11.55
CA SER A 85 2.02 14.60 -10.40
C SER A 85 1.87 13.44 -9.40
N PHE A 86 1.74 12.20 -9.91
CA PHE A 86 1.73 11.00 -9.07
C PHE A 86 3.06 10.82 -8.32
N PHE A 87 4.21 11.01 -8.98
CA PHE A 87 5.52 10.92 -8.33
C PHE A 87 5.73 11.99 -7.25
N TYR A 88 5.37 13.24 -7.54
CA TYR A 88 5.47 14.33 -6.57
C TYR A 88 4.57 14.10 -5.35
N GLY A 89 3.33 13.65 -5.57
CA GLY A 89 2.41 13.30 -4.48
C GLY A 89 2.95 12.17 -3.62
N TYR A 90 3.43 11.09 -4.24
CA TYR A 90 4.01 9.96 -3.52
C TYR A 90 5.26 10.35 -2.71
N LEU A 91 6.14 11.21 -3.26
CA LEU A 91 7.30 11.73 -2.53
C LEU A 91 6.88 12.60 -1.34
N LEU A 92 5.91 13.50 -1.54
CA LEU A 92 5.39 14.37 -0.48
C LEU A 92 4.78 13.55 0.66
N THR A 93 3.95 12.55 0.37
CA THR A 93 3.34 11.69 1.40
C THR A 93 4.38 10.88 2.15
N GLN A 94 5.44 10.39 1.50
CA GLN A 94 6.53 9.70 2.20
C GLN A 94 7.30 10.64 3.15
N VAL A 95 7.62 11.86 2.70
CA VAL A 95 8.30 12.86 3.53
C VAL A 95 7.42 13.26 4.72
N LEU A 96 6.14 13.51 4.48
CA LEU A 96 5.17 13.78 5.54
C LEU A 96 5.00 12.59 6.48
N GLY A 97 4.95 11.36 5.94
CA GLY A 97 4.88 10.12 6.72
C GLY A 97 6.09 9.93 7.63
N GLY A 98 7.29 10.23 7.13
CA GLY A 98 8.52 10.23 7.92
C GLY A 98 8.52 11.32 9.01
N TYR A 99 8.07 12.53 8.66
CA TYR A 99 7.94 13.63 9.62
C TYR A 99 6.91 13.32 10.72
N MET A 100 5.74 12.78 10.35
CA MET A 100 4.72 12.33 11.29
C MET A 100 5.20 11.17 12.14
N SER A 101 5.95 10.21 11.59
CA SER A 101 6.55 9.12 12.36
C SER A 101 7.48 9.64 13.45
N ASN A 102 8.21 10.74 13.18
CA ASN A 102 9.08 11.35 14.18
C ASN A 102 8.29 12.07 15.29
N ARG A 103 7.15 12.67 14.95
CA ARG A 103 6.29 13.38 15.92
C ARG A 103 5.41 12.45 16.77
N PHE A 104 4.97 11.32 16.21
CA PHE A 104 4.08 10.37 16.89
C PHE A 104 4.77 9.10 17.41
N GLY A 105 6.08 8.92 17.15
CA GLY A 105 6.85 7.72 17.46
C GLY A 105 7.74 7.76 18.72
N GLY A 106 7.75 8.85 19.48
CA GLY A 106 8.58 8.98 20.67
C GLY A 106 7.77 9.28 21.93
N THR A 107 7.59 8.27 22.78
CA THR A 107 7.20 8.42 24.19
C THR A 107 7.88 9.64 24.81
N ASN A 108 7.12 10.46 25.54
CA ASN A 108 7.64 11.58 26.33
C ASN A 108 8.92 11.17 27.08
N VAL A 109 10.09 11.54 26.58
CA VAL A 109 11.30 11.60 27.40
C VAL A 109 11.18 12.85 28.27
N SER A 110 10.33 12.75 29.29
CA SER A 110 10.43 13.57 30.49
C SER A 110 11.51 12.93 31.36
N VAL A 111 12.76 13.30 31.11
CA VAL A 111 13.82 13.16 32.10
C VAL A 111 13.85 14.48 32.87
N ARG A 112 13.68 14.37 34.20
CA ARG A 112 13.79 15.47 35.17
C ARG A 112 15.13 16.18 35.06
#